data_AF-T0H390-F1
#
_entry.id   AF-T0H390-F1
#
_cell.length_a   1.000
_cell.length_b   1.000
_cell.length_c   1.000
_cell.angle_alpha   90.00
_cell.angle_beta   90.00
_cell.angle_gamma   90.00
#
_symmetry.space_group_name_H-M   'P 1'
#
loop_
_entity.id
_entity.type
_entity.pdbx_description
1 polymer ?
#
loop_
_entity_poly.entity_id
_entity_poly.type
_entity_poly.pdbx_seq_one_letter_code
_entity_poly.pdbx_strand_id
1 'polypeptide(L)'
;MLLLEDFKIRDNLEKEAIVKSWSHRKLLLKVQSTLRKPSSGALDLEFSEDGDKGLSRLKRPVLGLFTYRLIQNFSSNLERSVPNLDLGFDVRVESLLGDSPKLPVGSIVSVGKNRKSYSFQKVSGNKLLYTYKAFLEKVVDGDTLLVTIDLGFHVFIRQRLRLRGLDAPELGTKKGALVKKFVESQLKNCRFFLIKTYGSDKYDRYLVDVIYLKNETNVSVVIEKGLFLNQEILRRGFADRM
;
A
#
# COMPACT_ATOMS: atom_id res chain seq x y z
N MET A 1 -23.90 23.00 8.36
CA MET A 1 -23.40 24.39 8.33
C MET A 1 -22.02 24.38 7.70
N LEU A 2 -21.87 24.90 6.48
CA LEU A 2 -20.58 25.05 5.81
C LEU A 2 -19.77 26.16 6.52
N LEU A 3 -18.49 25.89 6.81
CA LEU A 3 -17.52 26.79 7.45
C LEU A 3 -17.10 27.94 6.50
N LEU A 4 -18.05 28.70 5.99
CA LEU A 4 -17.85 29.96 5.27
C LEU A 4 -18.37 31.09 6.16
N GLU A 5 -17.47 31.97 6.59
CA GLU A 5 -17.81 33.11 7.45
C GLU A 5 -18.56 34.21 6.67
N ASP A 6 -18.31 34.34 5.36
CA ASP A 6 -18.99 35.31 4.51
C ASP A 6 -20.37 34.80 4.01
N PHE A 7 -21.42 35.44 4.52
CA PHE A 7 -22.82 35.13 4.21
C PHE A 7 -23.17 35.29 2.72
N LYS A 8 -22.64 36.32 2.04
CA LYS A 8 -22.99 36.59 0.63
C LYS A 8 -22.39 35.54 -0.29
N ILE A 9 -21.17 35.11 0.01
CA ILE A 9 -20.49 34.06 -0.77
C ILE A 9 -21.23 32.72 -0.61
N ARG A 10 -21.66 32.40 0.61
CA ARG A 10 -22.42 31.19 0.91
C ARG A 10 -23.78 31.17 0.18
N ASP A 11 -24.55 32.26 0.27
CA ASP A 11 -25.87 32.37 -0.38
C ASP A 11 -25.79 32.21 -1.91
N ASN A 12 -24.79 32.81 -2.54
CA ASN A 12 -24.56 32.63 -3.98
C ASN A 12 -24.19 31.19 -4.36
N LEU A 13 -23.30 30.54 -3.60
CA LEU A 13 -22.89 29.15 -3.85
C LEU A 13 -24.04 28.17 -3.66
N GLU A 14 -24.92 28.42 -2.68
CA GLU A 14 -26.12 27.61 -2.46
C GLU A 14 -27.12 27.75 -3.61
N LYS A 15 -27.41 28.98 -4.04
CA LYS A 15 -28.28 29.23 -5.21
C LYS A 15 -27.72 28.61 -6.49
N GLU A 16 -26.42 28.74 -6.74
CA GLU A 16 -25.77 28.08 -7.88
C GLU A 16 -25.84 26.56 -7.79
N ALA A 17 -25.65 25.98 -6.60
CA ALA A 17 -25.70 24.54 -6.40
C ALA A 17 -27.10 23.98 -6.66
N ILE A 18 -28.15 24.70 -6.30
CA ILE A 18 -29.54 24.33 -6.57
C ILE A 18 -29.82 24.41 -8.07
N VAL A 19 -29.52 25.54 -8.72
CA VAL A 19 -29.76 25.74 -10.15
C VAL A 19 -28.98 24.73 -11.00
N LYS A 20 -27.73 24.42 -10.63
CA LYS A 20 -26.85 23.51 -11.37
C LYS A 20 -26.85 22.07 -10.84
N SER A 21 -27.76 21.74 -9.90
CA SER A 21 -27.90 20.41 -9.29
C SER A 21 -26.57 19.79 -8.83
N TRP A 22 -25.76 20.55 -8.09
CA TRP A 22 -24.45 20.08 -7.64
C TRP A 22 -24.56 19.00 -6.57
N SER A 23 -23.71 17.96 -6.69
CA SER A 23 -23.52 17.00 -5.60
C SER A 23 -22.82 17.68 -4.41
N HIS A 24 -23.06 17.16 -3.20
CA HIS A 24 -22.45 17.69 -1.97
C HIS A 24 -20.92 17.81 -2.06
N ARG A 25 -20.26 16.83 -2.69
CA ARG A 25 -18.81 16.84 -2.94
C ARG A 25 -18.37 18.00 -3.85
N LYS A 26 -19.15 18.32 -4.89
CA LYS A 26 -18.85 19.41 -5.81
C LYS A 26 -19.01 20.78 -5.14
N LEU A 27 -20.04 20.94 -4.31
CA LEU A 27 -20.22 22.13 -3.49
C LEU A 27 -19.04 22.34 -2.52
N LEU A 28 -18.61 21.29 -1.81
CA LEU A 28 -17.46 21.36 -0.90
C LEU A 28 -16.15 21.77 -1.60
N LEU A 29 -15.87 21.19 -2.78
CA LEU A 29 -14.71 21.58 -3.57
C LEU A 29 -14.77 23.04 -4.02
N LYS A 30 -15.97 23.52 -4.38
CA LYS A 30 -16.15 24.92 -4.78
C LYS A 30 -15.91 25.87 -3.60
N VAL A 31 -16.47 25.55 -2.43
CA VAL A 31 -16.24 26.29 -1.18
C VAL A 31 -14.75 26.40 -0.84
N GLN A 32 -14.01 25.29 -0.93
CA GLN A 32 -12.56 25.28 -0.70
C GLN A 32 -11.78 26.11 -1.73
N SER A 33 -12.21 26.13 -3.00
CA SER A 33 -11.59 26.94 -4.04
C SER A 33 -11.83 28.44 -3.83
N THR A 34 -13.01 28.81 -3.32
CA THR A 34 -13.37 30.21 -3.06
C THR A 34 -12.59 30.78 -1.87
N LEU A 35 -12.30 29.97 -0.86
CA LEU A 35 -11.46 30.35 0.29
C LEU A 35 -9.97 30.56 -0.06
N ARG A 36 -9.52 30.20 -1.28
CA ARG A 36 -8.10 30.13 -1.66
C ARG A 36 -7.60 31.21 -2.63
N LYS A 37 -8.33 32.30 -2.90
CA LYS A 37 -7.83 33.44 -3.73
C LYS A 37 -7.52 34.67 -2.87
N PRO A 38 -6.39 35.37 -3.10
CA PRO A 38 -6.17 36.24 -4.28
C PRO A 38 -4.85 35.89 -5.02
N SER A 39 -4.61 36.14 -6.31
CA SER A 39 -4.86 37.31 -7.17
C SER A 39 -4.83 36.94 -8.67
N SER A 40 -5.50 37.79 -9.47
CA SER A 40 -5.35 38.08 -10.92
C SER A 40 -5.23 36.96 -11.97
N GLY A 41 -6.14 37.02 -12.95
CA GLY A 41 -5.95 36.46 -14.29
C GLY A 41 -7.13 35.62 -14.75
N ALA A 42 -8.18 36.25 -15.26
CA ALA A 42 -9.16 35.60 -16.12
C ALA A 42 -8.48 35.20 -17.44
N LEU A 43 -8.82 34.03 -17.98
CA LEU A 43 -8.92 33.80 -19.43
C LEU A 43 -9.77 32.54 -19.67
N ASP A 44 -10.52 32.62 -20.75
CA ASP A 44 -11.73 31.88 -21.06
C ASP A 44 -11.52 30.41 -21.42
N LEU A 45 -12.64 29.69 -21.35
CA LEU A 45 -12.81 28.32 -21.81
C LEU A 45 -12.60 28.24 -23.33
N GLU A 46 -11.62 27.45 -23.75
CA GLU A 46 -11.70 26.70 -25.01
C GLU A 46 -11.52 25.22 -24.74
N PHE A 47 -12.50 24.44 -25.23
CA PHE A 47 -12.49 22.99 -25.24
C PHE A 47 -11.33 22.48 -26.09
N SER A 48 -10.42 21.73 -25.47
CA SER A 48 -9.53 20.81 -26.17
C SER A 48 -9.66 19.42 -25.56
N GLU A 49 -10.04 18.46 -26.41
CA GLU A 49 -10.00 17.03 -26.16
C GLU A 49 -8.54 16.58 -26.03
N ASP A 50 -7.99 16.62 -24.82
CA ASP A 50 -6.98 15.67 -24.33
C ASP A 50 -6.64 16.00 -22.88
N GLY A 51 -7.62 15.76 -22.00
CA GLY A 51 -7.44 15.91 -20.58
C GLY A 51 -6.70 14.72 -20.00
N ASP A 52 -5.36 14.73 -20.05
CA ASP A 52 -4.51 14.07 -19.06
C ASP A 52 -4.87 14.68 -17.69
N LYS A 53 -6.00 14.25 -17.13
CA LYS A 53 -6.40 14.50 -15.74
C LYS A 53 -5.21 14.04 -14.93
N GLY A 54 -4.41 14.97 -14.39
CA GLY A 54 -3.24 14.70 -13.57
C GLY A 54 -3.48 13.52 -12.64
N LEU A 55 -3.12 12.33 -13.13
CA LEU A 55 -3.53 11.08 -12.52
C LEU A 55 -2.67 10.98 -11.27
N SER A 56 -3.32 11.14 -10.12
CA SER A 56 -2.69 11.18 -8.82
C SER A 56 -1.77 9.94 -8.63
N ARG A 57 -0.47 10.12 -8.88
CA ARG A 57 0.48 9.01 -8.99
C ARG A 57 0.97 8.61 -7.60
N LEU A 58 0.72 7.37 -7.21
CA LEU A 58 1.34 6.74 -6.06
C LEU A 58 2.82 6.52 -6.35
N LYS A 59 3.67 6.80 -5.36
CA LYS A 59 5.10 6.49 -5.45
C LYS A 59 5.30 4.98 -5.37
N ARG A 60 5.99 4.40 -6.36
CA ARG A 60 6.36 2.98 -6.35
C ARG A 60 7.20 2.68 -5.10
N PRO A 61 6.91 1.60 -4.34
CA PRO A 61 7.68 1.24 -3.17
C PRO A 61 9.10 0.79 -3.54
N VAL A 62 10.04 1.01 -2.62
CA VAL A 62 11.35 0.35 -2.67
C VAL A 62 11.17 -1.03 -2.04
N LEU A 63 11.62 -2.06 -2.75
CA LEU A 63 11.43 -3.46 -2.39
C LEU A 63 12.76 -4.05 -1.88
N GLY A 64 12.73 -4.66 -0.70
CA GLY A 64 13.87 -5.32 -0.08
C GLY A 64 13.46 -6.64 0.57
N LEU A 65 13.53 -7.74 -0.18
CA LEU A 65 13.17 -9.06 0.33
C LEU A 65 14.20 -9.58 1.34
N PHE A 66 13.72 -10.39 2.29
CA PHE A 66 14.55 -11.02 3.32
C PHE A 66 15.40 -10.01 4.10
N THR A 67 14.86 -8.81 4.29
CA THR A 67 15.47 -7.78 5.13
C THR A 67 14.67 -7.62 6.41
N TYR A 68 15.36 -7.69 7.55
CA TYR A 68 14.74 -7.72 8.87
C TYR A 68 15.45 -6.77 9.81
N ARG A 69 14.74 -6.35 10.86
CA ARG A 69 15.32 -5.55 11.94
C ARG A 69 15.80 -6.48 13.03
N LEU A 70 17.05 -6.28 13.47
CA LEU A 70 17.54 -6.90 14.67
C LEU A 70 16.94 -6.16 15.87
N ILE A 71 16.19 -6.86 16.70
CA ILE A 71 15.61 -6.34 17.93
C ILE A 71 16.13 -7.15 19.12
N GLN A 72 15.88 -6.65 20.32
CA GLN A 72 16.16 -7.40 21.54
C GLN A 72 14.84 -7.74 22.21
N ASN A 73 14.64 -9.01 22.55
CA ASN A 73 13.41 -9.49 23.16
C ASN A 73 13.73 -10.45 24.31
N PHE A 74 12.87 -10.49 25.33
CA PHE A 74 13.05 -11.43 26.43
C PHE A 74 12.76 -12.86 25.95
N SER A 75 13.71 -13.77 26.16
CA SER A 75 13.50 -15.21 25.96
C SER A 75 13.09 -15.82 27.30
N SER A 76 11.90 -16.40 27.35
CA SER A 76 11.42 -17.14 28.54
C SER A 76 12.25 -18.38 28.82
N ASN A 77 12.83 -19.00 27.78
CA ASN A 77 13.65 -20.21 27.94
C ASN A 77 15.03 -19.92 28.56
N LEU A 78 15.61 -18.77 28.23
CA LEU A 78 16.93 -18.35 28.71
C LEU A 78 16.87 -17.33 29.86
N GLU A 79 15.66 -16.92 30.24
CA GLU A 79 15.36 -15.90 31.25
C GLU A 79 16.16 -14.60 31.09
N ARG A 80 16.44 -14.23 29.84
CA ARG A 80 17.22 -13.03 29.50
C ARG A 80 16.83 -12.45 28.15
N SER A 81 17.20 -11.19 27.96
CA SER A 81 17.03 -10.50 26.68
C SER A 81 18.04 -11.00 25.64
N VAL A 82 17.53 -11.56 24.55
CA VAL A 82 18.31 -12.12 23.44
C VAL A 82 17.99 -11.40 22.12
N PRO A 83 18.93 -11.39 21.16
CA PRO A 83 18.67 -10.82 19.85
C PRO A 83 17.66 -11.65 19.06
N ASN A 84 16.66 -10.98 18.47
CA ASN A 84 15.68 -11.59 17.58
C ASN A 84 15.63 -10.85 16.25
N LEU A 85 15.26 -11.55 15.19
CA LEU A 85 14.87 -10.94 13.93
C LEU A 85 13.37 -10.63 13.98
N ASP A 86 13.03 -9.36 13.79
CA ASP A 86 11.67 -8.92 13.57
C ASP A 86 11.28 -9.19 12.11
N LEU A 87 10.40 -10.18 11.93
CA LEU A 87 9.88 -10.55 10.62
C LEU A 87 8.65 -9.71 10.23
N GLY A 88 8.22 -8.76 11.05
CA GLY A 88 6.94 -8.06 10.94
C GLY A 88 5.77 -8.93 11.39
N PHE A 89 4.56 -8.37 11.38
CA PHE A 89 3.33 -9.06 11.77
C PHE A 89 3.37 -9.67 13.19
N ASP A 90 4.11 -9.03 14.10
CA ASP A 90 4.43 -9.53 15.45
C ASP A 90 5.12 -10.90 15.49
N VAL A 91 5.63 -11.37 14.35
CA VAL A 91 6.40 -12.60 14.23
C VAL A 91 7.88 -12.29 14.42
N ARG A 92 8.50 -13.03 15.33
CA ARG A 92 9.91 -12.90 15.67
C ARG A 92 10.56 -14.26 15.63
N VAL A 93 11.78 -14.31 15.12
CA VAL A 93 12.62 -15.51 15.21
C VAL A 93 13.77 -15.22 16.15
N GLU A 94 13.85 -16.02 17.22
CA GLU A 94 15.03 -16.03 18.08
C GLU A 94 16.23 -16.36 17.20
N SER A 95 17.23 -15.48 17.27
CA SER A 95 18.31 -15.42 16.32
C SER A 95 18.99 -16.78 16.07
N LEU A 96 19.03 -17.21 14.81
CA LEU A 96 19.92 -18.27 14.31
C LEU A 96 21.38 -17.77 14.11
N LEU A 97 21.67 -16.52 14.47
CA LEU A 97 23.04 -16.01 14.61
C LEU A 97 23.63 -16.82 15.76
N GLY A 98 24.66 -17.62 15.50
CA GLY A 98 25.41 -18.31 16.55
C GLY A 98 26.05 -17.34 17.54
N ASP A 99 27.12 -17.75 18.22
CA ASP A 99 27.77 -16.90 19.22
C ASP A 99 28.25 -15.57 18.60
N SER A 100 27.53 -14.50 18.93
CA SER A 100 27.77 -13.09 18.60
C SER A 100 27.48 -12.62 17.15
N PRO A 101 26.29 -12.04 16.90
CA PRO A 101 26.23 -11.02 15.87
C PRO A 101 27.05 -9.81 16.33
N LYS A 102 28.14 -9.47 15.63
CA LYS A 102 28.80 -8.14 15.72
C LYS A 102 27.90 -7.00 15.21
N LEU A 103 26.58 -7.17 15.27
CA LEU A 103 25.59 -6.28 14.69
C LEU A 103 24.82 -5.62 15.83
N PRO A 104 24.78 -4.29 15.90
CA PRO A 104 24.09 -3.59 16.96
C PRO A 104 22.58 -3.82 16.85
N VAL A 105 21.90 -3.91 18.00
CA VAL A 105 20.44 -3.90 18.06
C VAL A 105 19.90 -2.67 17.33
N GLY A 106 18.80 -2.84 16.61
CA GLY A 106 18.21 -1.83 15.73
C GLY A 106 18.76 -1.84 14.30
N SER A 107 19.87 -2.56 14.04
CA SER A 107 20.40 -2.73 12.69
C SER A 107 19.42 -3.45 11.76
N ILE A 108 19.49 -3.13 10.48
CA ILE A 108 18.77 -3.85 9.44
C ILE A 108 19.75 -4.81 8.78
N VAL A 109 19.31 -6.06 8.63
CA VAL A 109 20.11 -7.13 8.05
C VAL A 109 19.39 -7.72 6.84
N SER A 110 20.13 -7.93 5.76
CA SER A 110 19.73 -8.78 4.65
C SER A 110 20.17 -10.21 4.95
N VAL A 111 19.29 -11.17 4.68
CA VAL A 111 19.51 -12.59 4.99
C VAL A 111 19.69 -13.39 3.70
N GLY A 112 20.85 -14.02 3.58
CA GLY A 112 21.12 -15.04 2.57
C GLY A 112 20.92 -16.44 3.16
N LYS A 113 20.40 -17.39 2.38
CA LYS A 113 20.32 -18.80 2.76
C LYS A 113 21.39 -19.60 2.03
N ASN A 114 22.29 -20.23 2.78
CA ASN A 114 23.21 -21.25 2.30
C ASN A 114 22.62 -22.66 2.59
N ARG A 115 23.23 -23.72 2.06
CA ARG A 115 22.69 -25.11 2.12
C ARG A 115 22.21 -25.55 3.52
N LYS A 116 22.87 -25.11 4.60
CA LYS A 116 22.51 -25.45 6.00
C LYS A 116 22.48 -24.26 6.96
N SER A 117 22.79 -23.05 6.52
CA SER A 117 22.96 -21.89 7.40
C SER A 117 22.46 -20.60 6.77
N TYR A 118 22.26 -19.58 7.59
CA TYR A 118 21.90 -18.24 7.15
C TYR A 118 23.11 -17.32 7.28
N SER A 119 23.31 -16.46 6.29
CA SER A 119 24.28 -15.36 6.33
C SER A 119 23.56 -14.04 6.52
N PHE A 120 24.19 -13.13 7.24
CA PHE A 120 23.59 -11.86 7.64
C PHE A 120 24.52 -10.72 7.24
N GLN A 121 23.99 -9.79 6.44
CA GLN A 121 24.74 -8.62 5.98
C GLN A 121 24.00 -7.37 6.43
N LYS A 122 24.70 -6.46 7.12
CA LYS A 122 24.13 -5.17 7.50
C LYS A 122 23.80 -4.38 6.23
N VAL A 123 22.59 -3.83 6.16
CA VAL A 123 22.17 -2.95 5.07
C VAL A 123 21.67 -1.62 5.63
N SER A 124 21.85 -0.57 4.85
CA SER A 124 21.41 0.78 5.19
C SER A 124 20.05 1.08 4.56
N GLY A 125 19.14 1.65 5.35
CA GLY A 125 17.87 2.19 4.87
C GLY A 125 16.62 1.42 5.30
N ASN A 126 15.79 2.06 6.14
CA ASN A 126 14.50 1.53 6.60
C ASN A 126 13.52 1.20 5.45
N LYS A 127 13.72 1.77 4.26
CA LYS A 127 12.85 1.55 3.09
C LYS A 127 12.93 0.14 2.52
N LEU A 128 13.92 -0.67 2.89
CA LEU A 128 14.05 -2.06 2.43
C LEU A 128 13.14 -3.02 3.22
N LEU A 129 12.92 -2.75 4.51
CA LEU A 129 12.17 -3.62 5.43
C LEU A 129 10.76 -3.99 4.97
N TYR A 130 10.19 -5.06 5.49
CA TYR A 130 8.76 -5.37 5.36
C TYR A 130 8.28 -5.55 3.90
N THR A 131 9.17 -6.08 3.07
CA THR A 131 8.82 -6.55 1.73
C THR A 131 8.76 -8.07 1.77
N TYR A 132 7.70 -8.65 1.24
CA TYR A 132 7.47 -10.10 1.30
C TYR A 132 6.97 -10.63 -0.02
N LYS A 133 7.21 -11.93 -0.22
CA LYS A 133 6.51 -12.70 -1.24
C LYS A 133 5.15 -13.11 -0.68
N ALA A 134 4.10 -12.94 -1.47
CA ALA A 134 2.75 -13.33 -1.11
C ALA A 134 2.11 -14.17 -2.21
N PHE A 135 1.21 -15.04 -1.79
CA PHE A 135 0.47 -15.98 -2.61
C PHE A 135 -1.01 -15.69 -2.44
N LEU A 136 -1.71 -15.44 -3.56
CA LEU A 136 -3.13 -15.14 -3.51
C LEU A 136 -3.91 -16.38 -3.08
N GLU A 137 -4.72 -16.26 -2.03
CA GLU A 137 -5.76 -17.25 -1.76
C GLU A 137 -7.09 -16.81 -2.36
N LYS A 138 -7.49 -15.56 -2.09
CA LYS A 138 -8.78 -15.03 -2.52
C LYS A 138 -8.75 -13.51 -2.64
N VAL A 139 -9.38 -12.98 -3.69
CA VAL A 139 -9.77 -11.56 -3.75
C VAL A 139 -11.07 -11.42 -2.99
N VAL A 140 -11.05 -10.72 -1.87
CA VAL A 140 -12.25 -10.52 -1.05
C VAL A 140 -13.10 -9.43 -1.71
N ASP A 141 -12.50 -8.25 -1.89
CA ASP A 141 -13.10 -7.05 -2.47
C ASP A 141 -12.14 -6.39 -3.46
N GLY A 142 -12.56 -5.29 -4.11
CA GLY A 142 -11.75 -4.57 -5.10
C GLY A 142 -10.42 -4.01 -4.56
N ASP A 143 -10.26 -3.96 -3.24
CA ASP A 143 -9.08 -3.46 -2.55
C ASP A 143 -8.60 -4.35 -1.39
N THR A 144 -9.25 -5.50 -1.16
CA THR A 144 -8.98 -6.36 -0.01
C THR A 144 -8.64 -7.76 -0.50
N LEU A 145 -7.45 -8.24 -0.11
CA LEU A 145 -6.89 -9.53 -0.51
C LEU A 145 -6.72 -10.43 0.71
N LEU A 146 -7.00 -11.71 0.55
CA LEU A 146 -6.63 -12.77 1.49
C LEU A 146 -5.46 -13.55 0.89
N VAL A 147 -4.34 -13.60 1.60
CA VAL A 147 -3.08 -14.10 1.07
C VAL A 147 -2.31 -14.90 2.11
N THR A 148 -1.44 -15.77 1.63
CA THR A 148 -0.37 -16.38 2.42
C THR A 148 0.92 -15.62 2.15
N ILE A 149 1.59 -15.16 3.21
CA ILE A 149 2.83 -14.38 3.17
C ILE A 149 3.98 -15.27 3.60
N ASP A 150 5.04 -15.30 2.81
CA ASP A 150 6.31 -15.93 3.15
C ASP A 150 7.19 -14.91 3.88
N LEU A 151 7.40 -15.14 5.18
CA LEU A 151 8.25 -14.29 6.01
C LEU A 151 9.72 -14.72 5.97
N GLY A 152 10.07 -15.74 5.19
CA GLY A 152 11.36 -16.43 5.25
C GLY A 152 11.37 -17.50 6.35
N PHE A 153 12.50 -18.19 6.51
CA PHE A 153 12.72 -19.18 7.58
C PHE A 153 11.68 -20.31 7.66
N HIS A 154 11.01 -20.65 6.54
CA HIS A 154 9.88 -21.58 6.51
C HIS A 154 8.67 -21.14 7.34
N VAL A 155 8.56 -19.84 7.64
CA VAL A 155 7.44 -19.24 8.35
C VAL A 155 6.48 -18.63 7.34
N PHE A 156 5.24 -19.13 7.36
CA PHE A 156 4.15 -18.63 6.53
C PHE A 156 3.02 -18.14 7.43
N ILE A 157 2.49 -16.96 7.14
CA ILE A 157 1.32 -16.43 7.82
C ILE A 157 0.20 -16.18 6.81
N ARG A 158 -1.04 -16.25 7.27
CA ARG A 158 -2.21 -15.92 6.47
C ARG A 158 -2.76 -14.58 6.92
N GLN A 159 -2.90 -13.62 6.00
CA GLN A 159 -3.30 -12.26 6.35
C GLN A 159 -4.33 -11.67 5.39
N ARG A 160 -5.23 -10.85 5.93
CA ARG A 160 -6.07 -9.93 5.15
C ARG A 160 -5.32 -8.62 4.92
N LEU A 161 -5.11 -8.28 3.66
CA LEU A 161 -4.40 -7.09 3.22
C LEU A 161 -5.35 -6.10 2.57
N ARG A 162 -5.15 -4.81 2.84
CA ARG A 162 -5.88 -3.70 2.22
C ARG A 162 -4.92 -2.92 1.33
N LEU A 163 -5.30 -2.70 0.07
CA LEU A 163 -4.50 -1.91 -0.86
C LEU A 163 -4.42 -0.46 -0.37
N ARG A 164 -3.19 0.04 -0.19
CA ARG A 164 -2.91 1.39 0.31
C ARG A 164 -3.22 2.46 -0.75
N GLY A 165 -3.77 3.58 -0.29
CA GLY A 165 -3.92 4.81 -1.08
C GLY A 165 -5.09 4.79 -2.07
N LEU A 166 -6.01 3.84 -1.94
CA LEU A 166 -7.20 3.75 -2.76
C LEU A 166 -8.40 3.26 -1.96
N ASP A 167 -9.60 3.65 -2.40
CA ASP A 167 -10.88 3.21 -1.86
C ASP A 167 -11.72 2.59 -2.98
N ALA A 168 -11.85 1.26 -2.97
CA ALA A 168 -12.64 0.58 -3.99
C ALA A 168 -14.14 0.69 -3.64
N PRO A 169 -15.01 0.78 -4.66
CA PRO A 169 -16.45 0.77 -4.44
C PRO A 169 -16.91 -0.52 -3.76
N GLU A 170 -17.97 -0.40 -2.95
CA GLU A 170 -18.58 -1.51 -2.23
C GLU A 170 -18.94 -2.69 -3.15
N LEU A 171 -18.70 -3.92 -2.68
CA LEU A 171 -18.87 -5.14 -3.47
C LEU A 171 -20.30 -5.32 -4.01
N GLY A 172 -21.31 -4.82 -3.27
CA GLY A 172 -22.71 -4.85 -3.68
C GLY A 172 -23.04 -3.97 -4.89
N THR A 173 -22.12 -3.12 -5.33
CA THR A 173 -22.29 -2.27 -6.51
C THR A 173 -21.75 -2.93 -7.77
N LYS A 174 -22.32 -2.61 -8.95
CA LYS A 174 -21.79 -3.04 -10.25
C LYS A 174 -20.32 -2.68 -10.42
N LYS A 175 -19.92 -1.48 -9.94
CA LYS A 175 -18.54 -1.00 -10.01
C LYS A 175 -17.62 -1.86 -9.12
N GLY A 176 -18.00 -2.15 -7.89
CA GLY A 176 -17.23 -2.99 -6.96
C GLY A 176 -16.98 -4.39 -7.51
N ALA A 177 -18.01 -5.03 -8.08
CA ALA A 177 -17.88 -6.32 -8.75
C ALA A 177 -16.91 -6.28 -9.96
N LEU A 178 -16.92 -5.19 -10.73
CA LEU A 178 -15.98 -5.00 -11.85
C LEU A 178 -14.54 -4.84 -11.35
N VAL A 179 -14.30 -4.05 -10.29
CA VAL A 179 -12.95 -3.88 -9.72
C VAL A 179 -12.42 -5.21 -9.20
N LYS A 180 -13.25 -5.97 -8.48
CA LYS A 180 -12.88 -7.29 -7.98
C LYS A 180 -12.48 -8.23 -9.12
N LYS A 181 -13.31 -8.35 -10.16
CA LYS A 181 -13.00 -9.18 -11.34
C LYS A 181 -11.72 -8.74 -12.04
N PHE A 182 -11.48 -7.44 -12.10
CA PHE A 182 -10.22 -6.92 -12.63
C PHE A 182 -9.03 -7.41 -11.81
N VAL A 183 -9.05 -7.23 -10.49
CA VAL A 183 -7.97 -7.69 -9.59
C VAL A 183 -7.76 -9.20 -9.69
N GLU A 184 -8.84 -9.99 -9.70
CA GLU A 184 -8.78 -11.44 -9.94
C GLU A 184 -8.09 -11.75 -11.28
N SER A 185 -8.48 -11.08 -12.37
CA SER A 185 -7.87 -11.29 -13.69
C SER A 185 -6.40 -10.90 -13.77
N GLN A 186 -5.97 -9.92 -12.96
CA GLN A 186 -4.58 -9.50 -12.89
C GLN A 186 -3.72 -10.51 -12.14
N LEU A 187 -4.26 -11.10 -11.07
CA LEU A 187 -3.52 -12.00 -10.19
C LEU A 187 -3.67 -13.50 -10.53
N LYS A 188 -4.66 -13.89 -11.35
CA LYS A 188 -4.98 -15.30 -11.70
C LYS A 188 -3.79 -16.12 -12.21
N ASN A 189 -2.84 -15.49 -12.90
CA ASN A 189 -1.65 -16.14 -13.48
C ASN A 189 -0.34 -15.71 -12.80
N CYS A 190 -0.42 -15.20 -11.56
CA CYS A 190 0.75 -14.85 -10.79
C CYS A 190 1.05 -15.99 -9.81
N ARG A 191 2.19 -16.66 -9.95
CA ARG A 191 2.63 -17.67 -8.96
C ARG A 191 2.90 -17.03 -7.60
N PHE A 192 3.28 -15.76 -7.60
CA PHE A 192 3.40 -14.91 -6.43
C PHE A 192 3.34 -13.45 -6.85
N PHE A 193 3.24 -12.57 -5.87
CA PHE A 193 3.48 -11.13 -6.02
C PHE A 193 4.26 -10.64 -4.81
N LEU A 194 4.81 -9.45 -4.93
CA LEU A 194 5.54 -8.79 -3.86
C LEU A 194 4.62 -7.80 -3.17
N ILE A 195 4.67 -7.80 -1.85
CA ILE A 195 3.95 -6.83 -1.03
C ILE A 195 4.94 -6.00 -0.23
N LYS A 196 4.63 -4.72 -0.07
CA LYS A 196 5.27 -3.83 0.90
C LYS A 196 4.22 -3.39 1.90
N THR A 197 4.41 -3.70 3.19
CA THR A 197 3.47 -3.32 4.26
C THR A 197 3.92 -2.07 5.00
N TYR A 198 2.93 -1.32 5.50
CA TYR A 198 3.09 -0.03 6.20
C TYR A 198 2.45 -0.02 7.60
N GLY A 199 2.03 -1.17 8.11
CA GLY A 199 1.26 -1.31 9.35
C GLY A 199 -0.22 -1.62 9.11
N SER A 200 -0.98 -1.78 10.18
CA SER A 200 -2.41 -2.09 10.14
C SER A 200 -3.29 -0.85 10.20
N ASP A 201 -4.48 -0.94 9.60
CA ASP A 201 -5.55 0.04 9.76
C ASP A 201 -6.34 -0.21 11.06
N LYS A 202 -7.36 0.62 11.32
CA LYS A 202 -8.26 0.49 12.49
C LYS A 202 -9.07 -0.82 12.54
N TYR A 203 -9.02 -1.63 11.48
CA TYR A 203 -9.69 -2.93 11.36
C TYR A 203 -8.68 -4.09 11.31
N ASP A 204 -7.44 -3.82 11.74
CA ASP A 204 -6.34 -4.78 11.77
C ASP A 204 -5.98 -5.39 10.40
N ARG A 205 -6.25 -4.65 9.31
CA ARG A 205 -5.83 -5.02 7.96
C ARG A 205 -4.56 -4.30 7.62
N TYR A 206 -3.55 -5.03 7.18
CA TYR A 206 -2.28 -4.40 6.79
C TYR A 206 -2.45 -3.62 5.49
N LEU A 207 -2.03 -2.36 5.50
CA LEU A 207 -1.98 -1.49 4.33
C LEU A 207 -0.77 -1.86 3.49
N VAL A 208 -1.02 -2.23 2.23
CA VAL A 208 0.02 -2.74 1.35
C VAL A 208 0.06 -2.10 -0.04
N ASP A 209 1.27 -2.03 -0.58
CA ASP A 209 1.50 -1.88 -2.01
C ASP A 209 1.75 -3.26 -2.62
N VAL A 210 1.12 -3.55 -3.77
CA VAL A 210 1.26 -4.83 -4.46
C VAL A 210 1.98 -4.66 -5.80
N ILE A 211 3.08 -5.38 -5.98
CA ILE A 211 3.86 -5.43 -7.22
C ILE A 211 3.79 -6.85 -7.80
N TYR A 212 3.35 -6.99 -9.05
CA TYR A 212 3.12 -8.31 -9.66
C TYR A 212 3.57 -8.35 -11.12
N LEU A 213 3.79 -9.55 -11.65
CA LEU A 213 4.00 -9.76 -13.08
C LEU A 213 3.42 -11.13 -13.46
N LYS A 214 2.56 -11.16 -14.47
CA LYS A 214 1.89 -12.40 -14.91
C LYS A 214 2.91 -13.36 -15.50
N ASN A 215 2.73 -14.65 -15.22
CA ASN A 215 3.56 -15.75 -15.71
C ASN A 215 5.05 -15.66 -15.32
N GLU A 216 5.44 -14.74 -14.42
CA GLU A 216 6.82 -14.62 -13.96
C GLU A 216 7.08 -15.51 -12.75
N THR A 217 8.26 -16.11 -12.73
CA THR A 217 8.75 -16.98 -11.65
C THR A 217 9.97 -16.37 -10.93
N ASN A 218 10.68 -15.47 -11.59
CA ASN A 218 11.87 -14.81 -11.08
C ASN A 218 11.52 -13.52 -10.33
N VAL A 219 11.86 -13.52 -9.04
CA VAL A 219 11.65 -12.40 -8.12
C VAL A 219 12.32 -11.11 -8.59
N SER A 220 13.55 -11.18 -9.09
CA SER A 220 14.29 -9.99 -9.53
C SER A 220 13.60 -9.29 -10.69
N VAL A 221 13.01 -10.07 -11.61
CA VAL A 221 12.24 -9.52 -12.74
C VAL A 221 10.96 -8.83 -12.25
N VAL A 222 10.28 -9.38 -11.24
CA VAL A 222 9.10 -8.75 -10.64
C VAL A 222 9.47 -7.43 -9.93
N ILE A 223 10.63 -7.34 -9.27
CA ILE A 223 11.11 -6.10 -8.64
C ILE A 223 11.29 -4.99 -9.68
N GLU A 224 12.00 -5.29 -10.75
CA GLU A 224 12.36 -4.32 -11.79
C GLU A 224 11.18 -3.96 -12.71
N LYS A 225 10.50 -4.99 -13.24
CA LYS A 225 9.51 -4.85 -14.32
C LYS A 225 8.06 -5.08 -13.87
N GLY A 226 7.83 -5.45 -12.62
CA GLY A 226 6.48 -5.71 -12.12
C GLY A 226 5.58 -4.49 -12.21
N LEU A 227 4.29 -4.72 -12.42
CA LEU A 227 3.25 -3.70 -12.44
C LEU A 227 2.80 -3.37 -11.01
N PHE A 228 2.38 -2.12 -10.80
CA PHE A 228 1.92 -1.65 -9.50
C PHE A 228 0.40 -1.63 -9.44
N LEU A 229 -0.19 -2.68 -8.86
CA LEU A 229 -1.63 -2.93 -8.86
C LEU A 229 -2.43 -1.74 -8.33
N ASN A 230 -2.02 -1.17 -7.19
CA ASN A 230 -2.72 -0.03 -6.57
C ASN A 230 -2.81 1.15 -7.57
N GLN A 231 -1.73 1.42 -8.29
CA GLN A 231 -1.70 2.49 -9.28
C GLN A 231 -2.55 2.17 -10.50
N GLU A 232 -2.59 0.93 -10.95
CA GLU A 232 -3.40 0.53 -12.10
C GLU A 232 -4.90 0.65 -11.83
N ILE A 233 -5.34 0.27 -10.63
CA ILE A 233 -6.73 0.46 -10.20
C ILE A 233 -7.10 1.95 -10.25
N LEU A 234 -6.25 2.83 -9.72
CA LEU A 234 -6.46 4.29 -9.78
C LEU A 234 -6.47 4.82 -11.21
N ARG A 235 -5.53 4.40 -12.07
CA ARG A 235 -5.44 4.84 -13.47
C ARG A 235 -6.69 4.49 -14.28
N ARG A 236 -7.31 3.35 -13.98
CA ARG A 236 -8.55 2.91 -14.64
C ARG A 236 -9.81 3.57 -14.07
N GLY A 237 -9.69 4.44 -13.07
CA GLY A 237 -10.84 5.06 -12.39
C GLY A 237 -11.70 4.08 -11.60
N PHE A 238 -11.12 2.92 -11.25
CA PHE A 238 -11.82 1.85 -10.55
C PHE A 238 -12.01 2.17 -9.07
N ALA A 239 -11.09 2.93 -8.47
CA ALA A 239 -11.14 3.38 -7.09
C ALA A 239 -10.88 4.88 -6.98
N ASP A 240 -11.35 5.48 -5.89
CA ASP A 240 -10.99 6.85 -5.54
C ASP A 240 -9.68 6.84 -4.73
N ARG A 241 -8.91 7.92 -4.79
CA ARG A 241 -7.70 8.06 -3.96
C ARG A 241 -8.08 8.46 -2.53
N MET A 242 -7.46 7.79 -1.56
CA MET A 242 -7.47 8.19 -0.13
C MET A 242 -6.39 9.23 0.18
#